data_AF-A0A645B5B1-F1
#
_entry.id   AF-A0A645B5B1-F1
#
_cell.length_a   1.000
_cell.length_b   1.000
_cell.length_c   1.000
_cell.angle_alpha   90.00
_cell.angle_beta   90.00
_cell.angle_gamma   90.00
#
_symmetry.space_group_name_H-M   'P 1'
#
loop_
_entity.id
_entity.type
_entity.pdbx_description
1 polymer ?
#
loop_
_entity_poly.entity_id
_entity_poly.type
_entity_poly.pdbx_seq_one_letter_code
_entity_poly.pdbx_strand_id
1 'polypeptide(L)'
;MPQYAFEYYPGKENFAKEVKPGDFVVAGKNFGCGSSREHAVYCLEYAGVPCVLAETCSRIYYRNAINNGYPVLFVKGISEAIKEGKIKDGDQLEVELATGTIKDVTNGNTFHGDAVSDLENDIMKAGGLMNYMKAKAAAK
;
A
#
# COMPACT_ATOMS: atom_id res chain seq x y z
N MET A 1 -11.45 11.50 7.51
CA MET A 1 -10.07 11.33 7.03
C MET A 1 -10.01 10.79 5.60
N PRO A 2 -10.58 9.62 5.27
CA PRO A 2 -10.47 9.07 3.91
C PRO A 2 -11.07 10.01 2.84
N GLN A 3 -12.06 10.84 3.17
CA GLN A 3 -12.67 11.79 2.24
C GLN A 3 -11.72 12.87 1.67
N TYR A 4 -10.52 13.02 2.23
CA TYR A 4 -9.51 14.00 1.81
C TYR A 4 -8.27 13.34 1.17
N ALA A 5 -8.30 12.02 0.96
CA ALA A 5 -7.18 11.30 0.35
C ALA A 5 -6.88 11.84 -1.06
N PHE A 6 -5.61 12.22 -1.29
CA PHE A 6 -5.09 12.76 -2.56
C PHE A 6 -5.80 14.03 -3.10
N GLU A 7 -6.56 14.77 -2.29
CA GLU A 7 -7.34 15.94 -2.75
C GLU A 7 -6.49 17.05 -3.42
N TYR A 8 -5.21 17.13 -3.06
CA TYR A 8 -4.25 18.09 -3.62
C TYR A 8 -3.24 17.46 -4.58
N TYR A 9 -3.41 16.18 -4.94
CA TYR A 9 -2.56 15.52 -5.92
C TYR A 9 -3.15 15.75 -7.33
N PRO A 10 -2.40 16.37 -8.26
CA PRO A 10 -2.91 16.70 -9.58
C PRO A 10 -3.47 15.48 -10.32
N GLY A 11 -4.70 15.58 -10.81
CA GLY A 11 -5.40 14.51 -11.52
C GLY A 11 -6.02 13.44 -10.62
N LYS A 12 -5.94 13.59 -9.29
CA LYS A 12 -6.53 12.68 -8.30
C LYS A 12 -7.41 13.41 -7.29
N GLU A 13 -7.88 14.61 -7.61
CA GLU A 13 -8.69 15.46 -6.74
C GLU A 13 -10.01 14.79 -6.32
N ASN A 14 -10.53 13.88 -7.15
CA ASN A 14 -11.75 13.10 -6.86
C ASN A 14 -11.47 11.69 -6.32
N PHE A 15 -10.23 11.33 -6.03
CA PHE A 15 -9.84 9.98 -5.60
C PHE A 15 -10.76 9.43 -4.51
N ALA A 16 -11.03 10.21 -3.46
CA ALA A 16 -11.84 9.75 -2.34
C ALA A 16 -13.30 9.43 -2.68
N LYS A 17 -13.81 9.90 -3.82
CA LYS A 17 -15.17 9.58 -4.33
C LYS A 17 -15.16 8.38 -5.29
N GLU A 18 -14.01 8.11 -5.90
CA GLU A 18 -13.87 7.12 -6.97
C GLU A 18 -13.34 5.78 -6.43
N VAL A 19 -12.49 5.83 -5.40
CA VAL A 19 -11.89 4.66 -4.77
C VAL A 19 -12.96 3.75 -4.16
N LYS A 20 -12.80 2.46 -4.38
CA LYS A 20 -13.64 1.41 -3.81
C LYS A 20 -12.80 0.50 -2.92
N PRO A 21 -13.41 -0.14 -1.91
CA PRO A 21 -12.73 -1.18 -1.15
C PRO A 21 -12.19 -2.27 -2.08
N GLY A 22 -10.90 -2.58 -1.94
CA GLY A 22 -10.17 -3.52 -2.80
C GLY A 22 -9.33 -2.87 -3.90
N ASP A 23 -9.52 -1.58 -4.21
CA ASP A 23 -8.68 -0.86 -5.16
C ASP A 23 -7.26 -0.65 -4.62
N PHE A 24 -6.26 -0.69 -5.50
CA PHE A 24 -4.86 -0.52 -5.13
C PHE A 24 -4.36 0.89 -5.43
N VAL A 25 -3.42 1.38 -4.61
CA VAL A 25 -2.61 2.55 -4.94
C VAL A 25 -1.27 2.08 -5.48
N VAL A 26 -0.98 2.45 -6.72
CA VAL A 26 0.30 2.16 -7.38
C VAL A 26 1.11 3.45 -7.50
N ALA A 27 2.37 3.41 -7.06
CA ALA A 27 3.25 4.57 -7.05
C ALA A 27 4.66 4.24 -7.53
N GLY A 28 5.37 5.26 -7.97
CA GLY A 28 6.78 5.14 -8.32
C GLY A 28 7.69 5.15 -7.09
N LYS A 29 8.71 6.01 -7.13
CA LYS A 29 9.71 6.15 -6.07
C LYS A 29 9.26 7.12 -4.97
N ASN A 30 9.72 6.83 -3.75
CA ASN A 30 9.59 7.67 -2.57
C ASN A 30 8.15 8.02 -2.20
N PHE A 31 7.23 7.05 -2.31
CA PHE A 31 5.84 7.22 -1.90
C PHE A 31 5.74 7.59 -0.41
N GLY A 32 4.78 8.45 -0.06
CA GLY A 32 4.57 8.90 1.32
C GLY A 32 5.72 9.76 1.85
N CYS A 33 6.45 10.46 0.98
CA CYS A 33 7.50 11.39 1.40
C CYS A 33 6.93 12.60 2.16
N GLY A 34 7.80 13.26 2.93
CA GLY A 34 7.45 14.45 3.72
C GLY A 34 7.22 14.15 5.20
N SER A 35 6.18 14.77 5.77
CA SER A 35 5.96 14.80 7.22
C SER A 35 5.54 13.45 7.81
N SER A 36 5.88 13.22 9.08
CA SER A 36 5.47 12.05 9.88
C SER A 36 3.99 12.07 10.29
N ARG A 37 3.08 12.14 9.33
CA ARG A 37 1.64 12.13 9.56
C ARG A 37 1.09 10.71 9.38
N GLU A 38 0.79 10.03 10.48
CA GLU A 38 0.13 8.72 10.46
C GLU A 38 -1.23 8.75 9.74
N HIS A 39 -1.89 9.91 9.78
CA HIS A 39 -3.10 10.21 8.99
C HIS A 39 -3.00 9.80 7.52
N ALA A 40 -1.83 9.88 6.88
CA ALA A 40 -1.67 9.48 5.49
C ALA A 40 -1.84 7.97 5.27
N VAL A 41 -1.58 7.14 6.29
CA VAL A 41 -1.85 5.70 6.28
C VAL A 41 -3.35 5.45 6.46
N TYR A 42 -3.94 6.03 7.53
CA TYR A 42 -5.36 5.87 7.83
C TYR A 42 -6.28 6.30 6.68
N CYS A 43 -5.90 7.33 5.91
CA CYS A 43 -6.68 7.75 4.75
C CYS A 43 -6.85 6.64 3.71
N LEU A 44 -5.82 5.83 3.46
CA LEU A 44 -5.88 4.75 2.47
C LEU A 44 -6.51 3.50 3.06
N GLU A 45 -6.09 3.13 4.27
CA GLU A 45 -6.64 2.00 5.00
C GLU A 45 -8.17 2.13 5.16
N TYR A 46 -8.66 3.28 5.63
CA TYR A 46 -10.10 3.49 5.82
C TYR A 46 -10.86 3.77 4.52
N ALA A 47 -10.17 4.08 3.42
CA ALA A 47 -10.78 4.08 2.09
C ALA A 47 -10.94 2.65 1.53
N GLY A 48 -10.43 1.63 2.23
CA GLY A 48 -10.50 0.23 1.83
C GLY A 48 -9.43 -0.17 0.81
N VAL A 49 -8.38 0.64 0.63
CA VAL A 49 -7.21 0.27 -0.17
C VAL A 49 -6.43 -0.80 0.59
N PRO A 50 -6.26 -2.04 0.10
CA PRO A 50 -5.71 -3.12 0.89
C PRO A 50 -4.19 -3.02 1.10
N CYS A 51 -3.47 -2.45 0.15
CA CYS A 51 -2.04 -2.17 0.24
C CYS A 51 -1.61 -1.11 -0.76
N VAL A 52 -0.42 -0.54 -0.55
CA VAL A 52 0.27 0.30 -1.54
C VAL A 52 1.31 -0.52 -2.28
N LEU A 53 1.32 -0.43 -3.61
CA LEU A 53 2.36 -0.98 -4.47
C LEU A 53 3.30 0.17 -4.87
N ALA A 54 4.56 0.15 -4.44
CA ALA A 54 5.49 1.25 -4.74
C ALA A 54 6.89 0.75 -5.10
N GLU A 55 7.64 1.49 -5.92
CA GLU A 55 9.04 1.12 -6.15
C GLU A 55 9.89 1.37 -4.90
N THR A 56 9.68 2.52 -4.26
CA THR A 56 10.25 2.83 -2.94
C THR A 56 9.28 3.68 -2.14
N CYS A 57 9.38 3.59 -0.82
CA CYS A 57 8.56 4.34 0.13
C CYS A 57 9.45 5.08 1.12
N SER A 58 8.99 6.24 1.60
CA SER A 58 9.70 6.96 2.65
C SER A 58 9.77 6.11 3.92
N ARG A 59 10.91 6.14 4.62
CA ARG A 59 11.12 5.34 5.84
C ARG A 59 10.09 5.63 6.92
N ILE A 60 9.65 6.88 7.01
CA ILE A 60 8.68 7.33 8.01
C ILE A 60 7.29 6.80 7.69
N TYR A 61 6.86 6.91 6.43
CA TYR A 61 5.57 6.36 6.02
C TYR A 61 5.56 4.84 6.20
N TYR A 62 6.61 4.15 5.76
CA TYR A 62 6.71 2.69 5.89
C TYR A 62 6.58 2.21 7.34
N ARG A 63 7.30 2.85 8.27
CA ARG A 63 7.16 2.55 9.71
C ARG A 63 5.74 2.78 10.20
N ASN A 64 5.11 3.90 9.84
CA ASN A 64 3.75 4.20 10.25
C ASN A 64 2.75 3.19 9.66
N ALA A 65 2.97 2.74 8.43
CA ALA A 65 2.15 1.72 7.78
C ALA A 65 2.22 0.40 8.55
N ILE A 66 3.43 -0.13 8.81
CA ILE A 66 3.63 -1.34 9.63
C ILE A 66 3.01 -1.20 11.02
N ASN A 67 3.23 -0.08 11.70
CA ASN A 67 2.69 0.14 13.05
C ASN A 67 1.17 0.01 13.10
N ASN A 68 0.49 0.40 12.02
CA ASN A 68 -0.97 0.31 11.89
C ASN A 68 -1.42 -0.99 11.22
N GLY A 69 -0.51 -1.92 10.91
CA GLY A 69 -0.85 -3.17 10.23
C GLY A 69 -1.20 -2.97 8.75
N TYR A 70 -0.78 -1.85 8.16
CA TYR A 70 -1.03 -1.49 6.78
C TYR A 70 0.17 -1.86 5.89
N PRO A 71 0.03 -2.81 4.95
CA PRO A 71 1.16 -3.28 4.15
C PRO A 71 1.52 -2.32 3.00
N VAL A 72 2.81 -2.24 2.71
CA VAL A 72 3.37 -1.62 1.51
C VAL A 72 4.24 -2.66 0.82
N LEU A 73 3.95 -2.96 -0.45
CA LEU A 73 4.69 -3.93 -1.25
C LEU A 73 5.68 -3.19 -2.15
N PHE A 74 6.97 -3.55 -2.06
CA PHE A 74 8.02 -2.92 -2.85
C PHE A 74 8.16 -3.61 -4.20
N VAL A 75 7.80 -2.94 -5.30
CA VAL A 75 7.75 -3.53 -6.63
C VAL A 75 8.84 -2.94 -7.51
N LYS A 76 9.93 -3.68 -7.71
CA LYS A 76 11.06 -3.21 -8.50
C LYS A 76 10.64 -3.00 -9.96
N GLY A 77 10.96 -1.82 -10.51
CA GLY A 77 10.66 -1.47 -11.91
C GLY A 77 9.25 -0.95 -12.15
N ILE A 78 8.39 -0.85 -11.12
CA ILE A 78 7.04 -0.33 -11.31
C ILE A 78 7.02 1.14 -11.75
N SER A 79 8.02 1.96 -11.39
CA SER A 79 8.07 3.35 -11.91
C SER A 79 8.26 3.40 -13.42
N GLU A 80 9.09 2.51 -13.98
CA GLU A 80 9.27 2.43 -15.42
C GLU A 80 8.03 1.84 -16.09
N ALA A 81 7.39 0.83 -15.47
CA ALA A 81 6.12 0.30 -15.95
C ALA A 81 5.02 1.37 -16.03
N ILE A 82 4.92 2.26 -15.04
CA ILE A 82 3.98 3.40 -15.06
C ILE A 82 4.32 4.34 -16.24
N LYS A 83 5.59 4.73 -16.40
CA LYS A 83 6.02 5.63 -17.48
C LYS A 83 5.78 5.06 -18.88
N GLU A 84 6.02 3.77 -19.05
CA GLU A 84 5.81 3.04 -20.31
C GLU A 84 4.33 2.70 -20.56
N GLY A 85 3.45 2.98 -19.58
CA GLY A 85 2.03 2.65 -19.67
C GLY A 85 1.75 1.13 -19.67
N LYS A 86 2.61 0.35 -19.03
CA LYS A 86 2.40 -1.09 -18.77
C LYS A 86 1.47 -1.35 -17.59
N ILE A 87 1.25 -0.33 -16.77
CA ILE A 87 0.25 -0.29 -15.71
C ILE A 87 -0.33 1.12 -15.67
N LYS A 88 -1.65 1.24 -15.61
CA LYS A 88 -2.40 2.49 -15.71
C LYS A 88 -3.53 2.52 -14.70
N ASP A 89 -4.04 3.74 -14.48
CA ASP A 89 -5.28 3.92 -13.75
C ASP A 89 -6.44 3.14 -14.39
N GLY A 90 -7.16 2.39 -13.56
CA GLY A 90 -8.30 1.56 -14.00
C GLY A 90 -7.93 0.12 -14.37
N ASP A 91 -6.63 -0.21 -14.46
CA ASP A 91 -6.20 -1.61 -14.63
C ASP A 91 -6.60 -2.45 -13.41
N GLN A 92 -6.98 -3.70 -13.68
CA GLN A 92 -7.46 -4.63 -12.66
C GLN A 92 -6.28 -5.50 -12.22
N LEU A 93 -6.01 -5.53 -10.91
CA LEU A 93 -4.86 -6.23 -10.37
C LEU A 93 -5.28 -7.38 -9.45
N GLU A 94 -4.63 -8.52 -9.60
CA GLU A 94 -4.60 -9.60 -8.62
C GLU A 94 -3.26 -9.52 -7.87
N VAL A 95 -3.31 -9.37 -6.55
CA VAL A 95 -2.10 -9.20 -5.71
C VAL A 95 -2.06 -10.29 -4.64
N GLU A 96 -0.97 -11.05 -4.61
CA GLU A 96 -0.69 -12.07 -3.59
C GLU A 96 0.44 -11.57 -2.68
N LEU A 97 0.08 -11.07 -1.50
CA LEU A 97 1.02 -10.47 -0.54
C LEU A 97 2.06 -11.49 -0.01
N ALA A 98 1.68 -12.77 0.11
CA ALA A 98 2.57 -13.78 0.65
C ALA A 98 3.71 -14.14 -0.31
N THR A 99 3.48 -14.01 -1.62
CA THR A 99 4.49 -14.29 -2.65
C THR A 99 5.06 -13.03 -3.29
N GLY A 100 4.44 -11.87 -3.09
CA GLY A 100 4.77 -10.64 -3.81
C GLY A 100 4.31 -10.62 -5.26
N THR A 101 3.48 -11.58 -5.71
CA THR A 101 3.04 -11.66 -7.11
C THR A 101 1.94 -10.66 -7.38
N ILE A 102 2.11 -9.84 -8.43
CA ILE A 102 1.12 -8.88 -8.89
C ILE A 102 0.85 -9.18 -10.36
N LYS A 103 -0.41 -9.48 -10.68
CA LYS A 103 -0.84 -9.75 -12.04
C LYS A 103 -1.86 -8.71 -12.47
N ASP A 104 -1.56 -8.02 -13.55
CA ASP A 104 -2.51 -7.17 -14.23
C ASP A 104 -3.38 -8.03 -15.14
N VAL A 105 -4.66 -8.19 -14.79
CA VAL A 105 -5.59 -9.02 -15.56
C VAL A 105 -6.17 -8.28 -16.77
N THR A 106 -5.99 -6.96 -16.87
CA THR A 106 -6.44 -6.17 -18.01
C THR A 106 -5.54 -6.40 -19.21
N ASN A 107 -4.22 -6.40 -19.01
CA ASN A 107 -3.23 -6.48 -20.10
C ASN A 107 -2.31 -7.72 -20.04
N GLY A 108 -2.38 -8.51 -18.96
CA GLY A 108 -1.60 -9.73 -18.78
C GLY A 108 -0.17 -9.53 -18.26
N ASN A 109 0.24 -8.29 -17.96
CA ASN A 109 1.54 -8.02 -17.38
C ASN A 109 1.64 -8.62 -15.97
N THR A 110 2.84 -9.05 -15.60
CA THR A 110 3.13 -9.56 -14.26
C THR A 110 4.30 -8.80 -13.68
N PHE A 111 4.16 -8.39 -12.43
CA PHE A 111 5.17 -7.75 -11.63
C PHE A 111 5.43 -8.58 -10.38
N HIS A 112 6.62 -8.39 -9.80
CA HIS A 112 6.99 -9.07 -8.58
C HIS A 112 7.51 -8.04 -7.59
N GLY A 113 6.89 -8.00 -6.43
CA GLY A 113 7.35 -7.22 -5.30
C GLY A 113 8.00 -8.09 -4.23
N ASP A 114 8.63 -7.42 -3.26
CA ASP A 114 9.18 -8.08 -2.09
C ASP A 114 8.02 -8.65 -1.26
N ALA A 115 8.02 -9.97 -1.01
CA ALA A 115 7.03 -10.60 -0.16
C ALA A 115 7.03 -9.97 1.24
N VAL A 116 5.84 -9.82 1.83
CA VAL A 116 5.71 -9.31 3.20
C VAL A 116 6.42 -10.28 4.14
N SER A 117 7.39 -9.78 4.92
CA SER A 117 8.17 -10.64 5.82
C SER A 117 7.29 -11.23 6.94
N ASP A 118 7.75 -12.31 7.58
CA ASP A 118 6.98 -12.99 8.63
C ASP A 118 6.58 -12.05 9.77
N LEU A 119 7.47 -11.16 10.21
CA LEU A 119 7.17 -10.22 11.29
C LEU A 119 6.15 -9.15 10.86
N GLU A 120 6.27 -8.63 9.65
CA GLU A 120 5.31 -7.64 9.11
C GLU A 120 3.94 -8.27 8.94
N ASN A 121 3.90 -9.52 8.47
CA ASN A 121 2.68 -10.30 8.33
C ASN A 121 2.03 -10.60 9.70
N ASP A 122 2.82 -10.95 10.72
CA ASP A 122 2.33 -11.15 12.08
C ASP A 122 1.74 -9.86 12.67
N ILE A 123 2.40 -8.73 12.46
CA ILE A 123 1.92 -7.41 12.90
C ILE A 123 0.62 -7.06 12.18
N MET A 124 0.55 -7.28 10.86
CA MET A 124 -0.65 -7.07 10.05
C MET A 124 -1.82 -7.94 10.52
N LYS A 125 -1.60 -9.24 10.73
CA LYS A 125 -2.63 -10.17 11.24
C LYS A 125 -3.16 -9.78 12.61
N ALA A 126 -2.33 -9.15 13.44
CA ALA A 126 -2.75 -8.61 14.72
C ALA A 126 -3.53 -7.28 14.61
N GLY A 127 -3.62 -6.68 13.42
CA GLY A 127 -4.19 -5.35 13.20
C GLY A 127 -3.31 -4.24 13.75
N GLY A 128 -1.98 -4.40 13.64
CA GLY A 128 -0.99 -3.39 14.02
C GLY A 128 -0.12 -3.77 15.21
N LEU A 129 0.96 -3.00 15.39
CA LEU A 129 2.05 -3.31 16.31
C LEU A 129 1.60 -3.33 17.77
N MET A 130 0.69 -2.43 18.16
CA MET A 130 0.18 -2.38 19.53
C MET A 130 -0.59 -3.65 19.90
N ASN A 131 -1.39 -4.16 18.99
CA ASN A 131 -2.15 -5.39 19.21
C ASN A 131 -1.23 -6.61 19.22
N TYR A 132 -0.24 -6.64 18.32
CA TYR A 132 0.80 -7.67 18.31
C TYR A 132 1.56 -7.74 19.64
N MET A 133 1.98 -6.59 20.16
CA MET A 133 2.70 -6.49 21.44
C MET A 133 1.85 -6.94 22.62
N LYS A 134 0.56 -6.57 22.65
CA LYS A 134 -0.40 -7.03 23.68
C LYS A 134 -0.57 -8.56 23.64
N ALA A 135 -0.76 -9.13 22.45
CA ALA A 135 -0.89 -10.58 22.28
C ALA A 135 0.37 -11.33 22.74
N LYS A 136 1.56 -10.83 22.39
CA LYS A 136 2.84 -11.39 22.86
C LYS A 136 3.02 -11.30 24.37
N ALA A 137 2.59 -10.21 24.99
CA ALA A 137 2.68 -10.04 26.44
C ALA A 137 1.73 -10.99 27.20
N ALA A 138 0.54 -11.25 26.66
CA ALA A 138 -0.44 -12.16 27.25
C ALA A 138 -0.08 -13.65 27.09
N ALA A 139 0.75 -13.99 26.10
CA ALA A 139 1.25 -15.34 25.86
C ALA A 139 2.47 -15.73 26.72
N LYS A 140 2.87 -14.85 27.66
CA LYS A 140 4.04 -15.00 28.53
C LYS A 140 3.60 -15.21 29.98
#